data_AF-A0AAV1LRZ1-F1
#
_entry.id   AF-A0AAV1LRZ1-F1
#
_cell.length_a   1.000
_cell.length_b   1.000
_cell.length_c   1.000
_cell.angle_alpha   90.00
_cell.angle_beta   90.00
_cell.angle_gamma   90.00
#
_symmetry.space_group_name_H-M   'P 1'
#
loop_
_entity.id
_entity.type
_entity.pdbx_description
1 polymer ?
#
loop_
_entity_poly.entity_id
_entity_poly.type
_entity_poly.pdbx_seq_one_letter_code
_entity_poly.pdbx_strand_id
1 'polypeptide(L)'
;MVKAKNLLLKYANVISSNEADIGKTGLVQHKINTGQESPIRQRPRRLPVAREKEVETMIEGMVKDGVIEPSSSPWCSPVVLVKKKDGSMRFCVDYRRLNDVTKKDSYPLPRIDDTLDMLTGVKWFSTLRLKSGY
;
A
#
# COMPACT_ATOMS: atom_id res chain seq x y z
N MET A 1 5.82 -29.06 -17.31
CA MET A 1 6.02 -27.61 -17.54
C MET A 1 4.94 -26.95 -18.41
N VAL A 2 4.49 -27.55 -19.52
CA VAL A 2 3.48 -26.96 -20.44
C VAL A 2 2.15 -26.56 -19.76
N LYS A 3 1.65 -27.39 -18.83
CA LYS A 3 0.38 -27.12 -18.11
C LYS A 3 0.40 -25.86 -17.24
N ALA A 4 1.53 -25.59 -16.57
CA ALA A 4 1.67 -24.40 -15.71
C ALA A 4 1.74 -23.11 -16.55
N LYS A 5 2.46 -23.14 -17.68
CA LYS A 5 2.51 -22.02 -18.62
C LYS A 5 1.13 -21.68 -19.17
N ASN A 6 0.35 -22.69 -19.58
CA ASN A 6 -1.00 -22.48 -20.08
C ASN A 6 -1.93 -21.90 -18.99
N LEU A 7 -1.74 -22.29 -17.73
CA LEU A 7 -2.48 -21.72 -16.60
C LEU A 7 -2.16 -20.24 -16.40
N LEU A 8 -0.89 -19.86 -16.40
CA LEU A 8 -0.47 -18.46 -16.27
C LEU A 8 -0.97 -17.61 -17.45
N LEU A 9 -0.92 -18.14 -18.67
CA LEU A 9 -1.46 -17.46 -19.85
C LEU A 9 -2.98 -17.30 -19.79
N LYS A 10 -3.71 -18.32 -19.31
CA LYS A 10 -5.16 -18.27 -19.12
C LYS A 10 -5.57 -17.17 -18.13
N TYR A 11 -4.77 -16.95 -17.09
CA TYR A 11 -5.03 -15.97 -16.03
C TYR A 11 -4.10 -14.76 -16.11
N ALA A 12 -3.56 -14.45 -17.29
CA ALA A 12 -2.60 -13.35 -17.46
C ALA A 12 -3.20 -11.99 -17.06
N ASN A 13 -4.51 -11.83 -17.18
CA ASN A 13 -5.24 -10.61 -16.84
C ASN A 13 -5.33 -10.32 -15.33
N VAL A 14 -5.03 -11.28 -14.46
CA VAL A 14 -4.98 -11.06 -12.99
C VAL A 14 -3.57 -11.00 -12.45
N ILE A 15 -2.56 -11.13 -13.32
CA ILE A 15 -1.15 -11.07 -12.96
C ILE A 15 -0.65 -9.67 -13.32
N SER A 16 -0.23 -8.92 -12.31
CA SER A 16 0.36 -7.60 -12.50
C SER A 16 1.59 -7.69 -13.41
N SER A 17 1.58 -6.92 -14.49
CA SER A 17 2.59 -6.94 -15.54
C SER A 17 3.71 -5.91 -15.33
N ASN A 18 3.45 -4.87 -14.54
CA ASN A 18 4.38 -3.78 -14.28
C ASN A 18 4.05 -3.05 -12.96
N GLU A 19 4.89 -2.11 -12.54
CA GLU A 19 4.72 -1.38 -11.26
C GLU A 19 3.44 -0.53 -11.18
N ALA A 20 2.95 -0.01 -12.31
CA ALA A 20 1.75 0.82 -12.40
C ALA A 20 0.47 0.01 -12.62
N ASP A 21 0.59 -1.30 -12.86
CA ASP A 21 -0.53 -2.23 -12.98
C ASP A 21 -1.04 -2.60 -11.57
N ILE A 22 -1.61 -1.58 -10.94
CA ILE A 22 -2.17 -1.62 -9.60
C ILE A 22 -3.66 -1.98 -9.77
N GLY A 23 -4.02 -3.19 -9.33
CA GLY A 23 -5.42 -3.62 -9.32
C GLY A 23 -6.26 -2.77 -8.35
N LYS A 24 -7.58 -2.72 -8.59
CA LYS A 24 -8.54 -2.09 -7.67
C LYS A 24 -9.76 -2.99 -7.49
N THR A 25 -10.38 -2.93 -6.32
CA THR A 25 -11.65 -3.62 -6.04
C THR A 25 -12.73 -2.62 -5.70
N GLY A 26 -13.93 -2.83 -6.24
CA GLY A 26 -15.14 -2.08 -5.86
C GLY A 26 -15.97 -2.79 -4.80
N LEU A 27 -15.52 -3.94 -4.29
CA LEU A 27 -16.30 -4.77 -3.36
C LEU A 27 -16.43 -4.16 -1.97
N VAL A 28 -15.40 -3.44 -1.52
CA VAL A 28 -15.33 -2.85 -0.18
C VAL A 28 -14.65 -1.50 -0.28
N GLN A 29 -15.21 -0.51 0.42
CA GLN A 29 -14.55 0.76 0.68
C GLN A 29 -14.16 0.82 2.16
N HIS A 30 -12.85 0.89 2.43
CA HIS A 30 -12.36 0.97 3.80
C HIS A 30 -12.65 2.35 4.41
N LYS A 31 -13.08 2.38 5.67
CA LYS A 31 -13.35 3.60 6.43
C LYS A 31 -12.43 3.65 7.64
N ILE A 32 -11.69 4.73 7.78
CA ILE A 32 -10.84 4.97 8.96
C ILE A 32 -11.72 5.57 10.06
N ASN A 33 -11.88 4.85 11.17
CA ASN A 33 -12.70 5.29 12.29
C ASN A 33 -11.88 6.09 13.30
N THR A 34 -12.03 7.42 13.32
CA THR A 34 -11.38 8.32 14.28
C THR A 34 -12.28 8.67 15.48
N GLY A 35 -13.43 8.00 15.64
CA GLY A 35 -14.35 8.28 16.74
C GLY A 35 -14.94 9.69 16.70
N GLN A 36 -14.77 10.45 17.79
CA GLN A 36 -15.24 11.84 17.93
C GLN A 36 -14.07 12.85 17.89
N GLU A 37 -12.89 12.40 17.46
CA GLU A 37 -11.69 13.22 17.46
C GLU A 37 -11.73 14.28 16.35
N SER A 38 -11.28 15.48 16.68
CA SER A 38 -11.21 16.60 15.73
C SER A 38 -10.09 16.38 14.69
N PRO A 39 -10.23 16.94 13.47
CA PRO A 39 -9.21 16.81 12.44
C PRO A 39 -7.83 17.31 12.87
N ILE A 40 -6.82 16.46 12.64
CA ILE A 40 -5.41 16.79 12.89
C ILE A 40 -4.81 17.35 11.60
N ARG A 41 -4.40 18.63 11.63
CA ARG A 41 -3.73 19.30 10.52
C ARG A 41 -2.28 19.62 10.88
N GLN A 42 -1.36 18.88 10.30
CA GLN A 42 0.08 19.08 10.49
C GLN A 42 0.66 19.95 9.37
N ARG A 43 1.68 20.75 9.69
CA ARG A 43 2.41 21.51 8.67
C ARG A 43 3.28 20.57 7.81
N PRO A 44 3.40 20.81 6.50
CA PRO A 44 4.36 20.10 5.67
C PRO A 44 5.78 20.25 6.22
N ARG A 45 6.58 19.19 6.13
CA ARG A 45 8.01 19.25 6.47
C ARG A 45 8.75 20.00 5.36
N ARG A 46 9.79 20.75 5.74
CA ARG A 46 10.67 21.38 4.76
C ARG A 46 11.38 20.30 3.95
N LEU A 47 11.26 20.38 2.64
CA LEU A 47 11.99 19.52 1.71
C LEU A 47 13.23 20.28 1.21
N PRO A 48 14.38 19.60 1.05
CA PRO A 48 15.49 20.18 0.34
C PRO A 48 15.09 20.50 -1.11
N VAL A 49 15.45 21.68 -1.60
CA VAL A 49 15.10 22.15 -2.97
C VAL A 49 15.49 21.11 -4.04
N ALA A 50 16.65 20.45 -3.87
CA ALA A 50 17.12 19.40 -4.77
C ALA A 50 16.18 18.18 -4.90
N ARG A 51 15.21 18.03 -3.99
CA ARG A 51 14.27 16.90 -3.93
C ARG A 51 12.83 17.30 -4.26
N GLU A 52 12.51 18.58 -4.39
CA GLU A 52 11.15 19.04 -4.69
C GLU A 52 10.64 18.46 -6.01
N LYS A 53 11.46 18.56 -7.07
CA LYS A 53 11.14 18.00 -8.38
C LYS A 53 10.91 16.48 -8.34
N GLU A 54 11.71 15.76 -7.54
CA GLU A 54 11.57 14.32 -7.39
C GLU A 54 10.24 13.95 -6.70
N VAL A 55 9.84 14.72 -5.70
CA VAL A 55 8.55 14.56 -5.01
C VAL A 55 7.38 14.85 -5.95
N GLU A 56 7.47 15.93 -6.73
CA GLU A 56 6.45 16.32 -7.70
C GLU A 56 6.23 15.21 -8.75
N THR A 57 7.30 14.66 -9.32
CA THR A 57 7.20 13.53 -10.26
C THR A 57 6.53 12.30 -9.63
N MET A 58 6.81 11.99 -8.36
CA MET A 58 6.14 10.89 -7.66
C MET A 58 4.64 11.16 -7.46
N ILE A 59 4.26 12.40 -7.13
CA ILE A 59 2.85 12.80 -6.96
C ILE A 59 2.11 12.69 -8.29
N GLU A 60 2.66 13.23 -9.36
CA GLU A 60 2.09 13.15 -10.71
C GLU A 60 1.88 11.71 -11.15
N GLY A 61 2.86 10.83 -10.90
CA GLY A 61 2.75 9.40 -11.15
C GLY A 61 1.59 8.77 -10.39
N MET A 62 1.49 8.99 -9.08
CA MET A 62 0.40 8.42 -8.26
C MET A 62 -0.98 8.96 -8.65
N VAL A 63 -1.09 10.23 -9.08
CA VAL A 63 -2.33 10.80 -9.60
C VAL A 63 -2.72 10.11 -10.91
N LYS A 64 -1.76 9.97 -11.83
CA LYS A 64 -1.97 9.29 -13.12
C LYS A 64 -2.39 7.83 -12.94
N ASP A 65 -1.79 7.15 -11.98
CA ASP A 65 -2.08 5.75 -11.65
C ASP A 65 -3.39 5.60 -10.83
N GLY A 66 -4.02 6.71 -10.44
CA GLY A 66 -5.29 6.71 -9.69
C GLY A 66 -5.17 6.28 -8.24
N VAL A 67 -3.96 6.34 -7.66
CA VAL A 67 -3.68 6.00 -6.26
C VAL A 67 -4.05 7.13 -5.31
N ILE A 68 -3.90 8.39 -5.77
CA ILE A 68 -4.25 9.59 -5.01
C ILE A 68 -5.05 10.57 -5.88
N GLU A 69 -5.76 11.49 -5.22
CA GLU A 69 -6.50 12.57 -5.88
C GLU A 69 -6.36 13.89 -5.11
N PRO A 70 -6.52 15.05 -5.78
CA PRO A 70 -6.62 16.33 -5.10
C PRO A 70 -7.80 16.35 -4.11
N SER A 71 -7.58 16.87 -2.91
CA SER A 71 -8.63 16.99 -1.89
C SER A 71 -8.50 18.26 -1.06
N SER A 72 -9.63 18.72 -0.53
CA SER A 72 -9.74 19.85 0.41
C SER A 72 -10.00 19.36 1.84
N SER A 73 -9.26 18.34 2.27
CA SER A 73 -9.46 17.69 3.57
C SER A 73 -9.06 18.58 4.76
N PRO A 74 -9.83 18.56 5.87
CA PRO A 74 -9.39 19.18 7.12
C PRO A 74 -8.26 18.40 7.82
N TRP A 75 -8.01 17.15 7.40
CA TRP A 75 -6.92 16.31 7.89
C TRP A 75 -5.67 16.49 7.03
N CYS A 76 -4.51 16.62 7.65
CA CYS A 76 -3.24 16.73 6.93
C CYS A 76 -2.10 16.06 7.70
N SER A 77 -1.40 15.14 7.02
CA SER A 77 -0.21 14.47 7.53
C SER A 77 0.98 14.81 6.63
N PRO A 78 2.17 15.07 7.19
CA PRO A 78 3.30 15.54 6.39
C PRO A 78 3.95 14.39 5.63
N VAL A 79 4.46 14.71 4.43
CA VAL A 79 5.29 13.81 3.63
C VAL A 79 6.69 13.67 4.25
N VAL A 80 7.24 12.46 4.18
CA VAL A 80 8.58 12.09 4.60
C VAL A 80 9.22 11.28 3.48
N LEU A 81 10.42 11.68 3.07
CA LEU A 81 11.20 10.92 2.10
C LEU A 81 12.18 10.00 2.82
N VAL A 82 12.17 8.72 2.44
CA VAL A 82 13.08 7.71 3.01
C VAL A 82 13.91 7.10 1.89
N LYS A 83 15.23 7.10 2.05
CA LYS A 83 16.14 6.47 1.09
C LYS A 83 16.04 4.94 1.20
N LYS A 84 15.74 4.27 0.09
CA LYS A 84 15.79 2.80 -0.03
C LYS A 84 17.25 2.34 -0.14
N LYS A 85 17.47 1.04 0.05
CA LYS A 85 18.80 0.41 -0.08
C LYS A 85 19.41 0.57 -1.47
N ASP A 86 18.57 0.58 -2.51
CA ASP A 86 18.97 0.80 -3.91
C ASP A 86 19.33 2.27 -4.23
N GLY A 87 19.20 3.18 -3.26
CA GLY A 87 19.49 4.59 -3.42
C GLY A 87 18.32 5.46 -3.86
N SER A 88 17.22 4.87 -4.33
CA SER A 88 15.98 5.58 -4.69
C SER A 88 15.27 6.11 -3.44
N MET A 89 14.42 7.13 -3.61
CA MET A 89 13.59 7.64 -2.51
C MET A 89 12.24 6.95 -2.47
N ARG A 90 11.69 6.83 -1.26
CA ARG A 90 10.34 6.36 -1.00
C ARG A 90 9.52 7.54 -0.48
N PHE A 91 8.41 7.82 -1.16
CA PHE A 91 7.39 8.73 -0.69
C PHE A 91 6.63 8.06 0.46
N CYS A 92 6.74 8.60 1.67
CA CYS A 92 6.01 8.13 2.85
C CYS A 92 5.19 9.28 3.44
N VAL A 93 4.11 8.94 4.13
CA VAL A 93 3.29 9.91 4.87
C VAL A 93 3.34 9.56 6.35
N ASP A 94 3.59 10.55 7.21
CA ASP A 94 3.70 10.37 8.66
C ASP A 94 2.31 10.36 9.31
N TYR A 95 1.66 9.21 9.28
CA TYR A 95 0.33 9.01 9.86
C TYR A 95 0.33 8.77 11.38
N ARG A 96 1.46 8.91 12.09
CA ARG A 96 1.51 8.56 13.53
C ARG A 96 0.42 9.23 14.36
N ARG A 97 0.25 10.55 14.20
CA ARG A 97 -0.80 11.30 14.93
C ARG A 97 -2.22 10.87 14.53
N LEU A 98 -2.45 10.48 13.27
CA LEU A 98 -3.73 9.95 12.82
C LEU A 98 -3.97 8.56 13.43
N ASN A 99 -2.95 7.72 13.47
CA ASN A 99 -3.01 6.37 14.01
C ASN A 99 -3.29 6.38 15.52
N ASP A 100 -2.82 7.39 16.25
CA ASP A 100 -3.08 7.55 17.69
C ASP A 100 -4.58 7.78 18.00
N VAL A 101 -5.31 8.42 17.08
CA VAL A 101 -6.75 8.69 17.21
C VAL A 101 -7.62 7.69 16.44
N THR A 102 -7.02 6.79 15.65
CA THR A 102 -7.74 5.76 14.92
C THR A 102 -8.10 4.61 15.84
N LYS A 103 -9.39 4.24 15.87
CA LYS A 103 -9.85 3.01 16.52
C LYS A 103 -9.33 1.81 15.75
N LYS A 104 -8.52 0.99 16.42
CA LYS A 104 -7.88 -0.17 15.80
C LYS A 104 -8.89 -1.30 15.64
N ASP A 105 -8.95 -1.87 14.44
CA ASP A 105 -9.64 -3.12 14.20
C ASP A 105 -8.84 -4.26 14.83
N SER A 106 -9.35 -4.84 15.92
CA SER A 106 -8.73 -5.98 16.58
C SER A 106 -9.14 -7.27 15.89
N TYR A 107 -8.63 -7.51 14.69
CA TYR A 107 -8.74 -8.82 14.05
C TYR A 107 -7.43 -9.60 14.28
N PRO A 108 -7.48 -10.74 15.00
CA PRO A 108 -6.27 -11.53 15.24
C PRO A 108 -5.83 -12.16 13.92
N LEU A 109 -4.64 -11.79 13.45
CA LEU A 109 -3.99 -12.53 12.39
C LEU A 109 -3.48 -13.87 12.96
N PRO A 110 -3.65 -14.98 12.22
CA PRO A 110 -3.15 -16.28 12.65
C PRO A 110 -1.62 -16.22 12.80
N ARG A 111 -1.06 -17.01 13.73
CA ARG A 111 0.39 -17.13 13.82
C ARG A 111 0.91 -17.91 12.62
N ILE A 112 2.16 -17.64 12.25
CA ILE A 112 2.84 -18.35 11.17
C ILE A 112 2.90 -19.85 11.50
N ASP A 113 3.17 -20.21 12.76
CA ASP A 113 3.21 -21.61 13.21
C ASP A 113 1.86 -22.31 13.00
N ASP A 114 0.75 -21.66 13.40
CA ASP A 114 -0.61 -22.20 13.18
C ASP A 114 -0.87 -22.44 11.69
N THR A 115 -0.41 -21.53 10.83
CA THR A 115 -0.59 -21.67 9.38
C THR A 115 0.29 -22.78 8.79
N LEU A 116 1.49 -22.99 9.32
CA LEU A 116 2.39 -24.06 8.88
C LEU A 116 1.91 -25.43 9.34
N ASP A 117 1.39 -25.54 10.56
CA ASP A 117 0.83 -26.79 11.09
C ASP A 117 -0.35 -27.28 10.24
N MET A 118 -1.20 -26.36 9.77
CA MET A 118 -2.31 -26.67 8.84
C MET A 118 -1.86 -27.26 7.50
N LEU A 119 -0.59 -27.06 7.12
CA LEU A 119 -0.03 -27.54 5.85
C LEU A 119 0.62 -28.93 5.98
N THR A 120 0.60 -29.53 7.18
CA THR A 120 1.20 -30.85 7.43
C THR A 120 0.59 -31.93 6.53
N GLY A 121 1.46 -32.74 5.90
CA GLY A 121 1.04 -33.82 4.99
C GLY A 121 0.76 -33.39 3.56
N VAL A 122 0.75 -32.09 3.26
CA VAL A 122 0.64 -31.58 1.88
C VAL A 122 1.98 -31.73 1.15
N LYS A 123 1.95 -32.23 -0.08
CA LYS A 123 3.14 -32.52 -0.89
C LYS A 123 3.48 -31.44 -1.92
N TRP A 124 2.52 -30.58 -2.25
CA TRP A 124 2.65 -29.57 -3.31
C TRP A 124 2.16 -28.22 -2.83
N PHE A 125 2.99 -27.20 -2.99
CA PHE A 125 2.69 -25.83 -2.59
C PHE A 125 2.77 -24.89 -3.78
N SER A 126 1.94 -23.85 -3.77
CA SER A 126 2.09 -22.69 -4.62
C SER A 126 2.07 -21.43 -3.75
N THR A 127 2.84 -20.43 -4.14
CA THR A 127 2.90 -19.15 -3.42
C THR A 127 2.54 -18.04 -4.38
N LEU A 128 1.56 -17.24 -3.99
CA LEU A 128 1.13 -16.05 -4.71
C LEU A 128 1.41 -14.84 -3.82
N ARG A 129 1.91 -13.76 -4.40
CA ARG A 129 2.10 -12.49 -3.70
C ARG A 129 1.28 -11.42 -4.39
N LEU A 130 0.53 -10.67 -3.60
CA LEU A 130 -0.20 -9.52 -4.11
C LEU A 130 0.78 -8.39 -4.37
N LYS A 131 0.70 -7.80 -5.57
CA LYS A 131 1.42 -6.58 -5.91
C LYS A 131 0.78 -5.42 -5.16
N SER A 132 1.58 -4.65 -4.42
CA SER A 132 1.11 -3.46 -3.69
C SER A 132 -0.10 -3.72 -2.79
N GLY A 133 -0.17 -4.90 -2.15
CA GLY A 133 -1.29 -5.28 -1.30
C GLY A 133 -1.35 -4.44 -0.03
N TYR A 134 -2.33 -3.54 0.02
CA TYR A 134 -2.83 -2.83 1.20
C TYR A 134 -4.37 -2.90 1.19
#